data_AF-W1P263-F1
#
_entry.id   AF-W1P263-F1
#
_cell.length_a   1.000
_cell.length_b   1.000
_cell.length_c   1.000
_cell.angle_alpha   90.00
_cell.angle_beta   90.00
_cell.angle_gamma   90.00
#
_symmetry.space_group_name_H-M   'P 1'
#
loop_
_entity.id
_entity.type
_entity.pdbx_description
1 polymer ?
#
loop_
_entity_poly.entity_id
_entity_poly.type
_entity_poly.pdbx_seq_one_letter_code
_entity_poly.pdbx_strand_id
1 'polypeptide(L)'
;MAKHETENRLRVHITDADHERWEVPYELLPREKPPTPLYSLSRKEGSFVLPSSESLSSSSSPNNLIFSYVSNPFGFSVKRKSNGETLFNSSFDSMVFKDQYLEISTGLPENSNLYGLGENTQPRGIKLEPNDPYTLYTTDISAINLNSDLYGSHPFYMDLRKGSNAHGVLLLNSNGMDVFYSGSSLTYKVIGGIFDFYFFAGPSPLACGPIHILGWATCTHALLGFW
;
A
#
# COMPACT_ATOMS: atom_id res chain seq x y z
N MET A 1 -9.41 4.99 7.59
CA MET A 1 -9.49 6.26 6.83
C MET A 1 -9.13 6.00 5.36
N ALA A 2 -9.80 6.63 4.40
CA ALA A 2 -9.29 6.77 3.03
C ALA A 2 -9.22 8.27 2.67
N LYS A 3 -8.08 8.74 2.17
CA LYS A 3 -7.84 10.15 1.88
C LYS A 3 -7.07 10.35 0.58
N HIS A 4 -7.58 11.23 -0.26
CA HIS A 4 -6.84 11.74 -1.42
C HIS A 4 -5.83 12.78 -0.93
N GLU A 5 -4.54 12.43 -0.99
CA GLU A 5 -3.46 13.35 -0.63
C GLU A 5 -3.07 14.25 -1.82
N THR A 6 -3.20 13.72 -3.04
CA THR A 6 -3.09 14.48 -4.29
C THR A 6 -4.08 13.91 -5.32
N GLU A 7 -4.19 14.56 -6.48
CA GLU A 7 -5.00 14.06 -7.61
C GLU A 7 -4.67 12.60 -8.00
N ASN A 8 -3.38 12.23 -7.91
CA ASN A 8 -2.87 10.94 -8.32
C ASN A 8 -2.49 10.03 -7.14
N ARG A 9 -2.77 10.44 -5.90
CA ARG A 9 -2.35 9.71 -4.70
C ARG A 9 -3.47 9.54 -3.70
N LEU A 10 -3.77 8.29 -3.39
CA LEU A 10 -4.77 7.90 -2.40
C LEU A 10 -4.08 7.12 -1.28
N ARG A 11 -4.31 7.51 -0.04
CA ARG A 11 -3.90 6.77 1.15
C ARG A 11 -5.09 6.03 1.76
N VAL A 12 -4.91 4.76 2.10
CA VAL A 12 -5.87 3.94 2.83
C VAL A 12 -5.20 3.43 4.09
N HIS A 13 -5.65 3.93 5.24
CA HIS A 13 -5.09 3.63 6.57
C HIS A 13 -6.13 2.84 7.38
N ILE A 14 -5.77 1.62 7.78
CA ILE A 14 -6.59 0.70 8.56
C ILE A 14 -5.83 0.30 9.82
N THR A 15 -6.37 0.67 10.97
CA THR A 15 -5.81 0.41 12.30
C THR A 15 -6.88 -0.18 13.22
N ASP A 16 -6.45 -0.72 14.36
CA ASP A 16 -7.34 -1.03 15.47
C ASP A 16 -8.02 0.26 15.96
N ALA A 17 -9.32 0.18 16.27
CA ALA A 17 -10.14 1.32 16.65
C ALA A 17 -9.98 1.69 18.13
N ASP A 18 -9.60 0.73 18.97
CA ASP A 18 -9.55 0.84 20.42
C ASP A 18 -8.11 0.96 20.94
N HIS A 19 -7.13 0.45 20.18
CA HIS A 19 -5.73 0.42 20.58
C HIS A 19 -4.81 1.03 19.52
N GLU A 20 -3.81 1.77 19.98
CA GLU A 20 -2.71 2.19 19.11
C GLU A 20 -1.87 0.97 18.72
N ARG A 21 -1.52 0.89 17.43
CA ARG A 21 -0.64 -0.15 16.88
C ARG A 21 0.65 0.48 16.39
N TRP A 22 1.69 -0.34 16.25
CA TRP A 22 2.95 0.12 15.68
C TRP A 22 2.73 0.70 14.27
N GLU A 23 3.22 1.92 14.05
CA GLU A 23 3.31 2.58 12.75
C GLU A 23 4.75 3.04 12.54
N VAL A 24 5.19 3.12 11.28
CA VAL A 24 6.49 3.71 10.96
C VAL A 24 6.54 5.15 11.48
N PRO A 25 7.51 5.53 12.32
CA PRO A 25 7.53 6.84 12.96
C PRO A 25 7.44 8.01 11.97
N TYR A 26 6.60 8.99 12.28
CA TYR A 26 6.42 10.20 11.46
C TYR A 26 7.68 11.09 11.44
N GLU A 27 8.56 10.93 12.43
CA GLU A 27 9.86 11.62 12.47
C GLU A 27 10.86 11.02 11.47
N LEU A 28 10.78 9.72 11.22
CA LEU A 28 11.63 9.04 10.24
C LEU A 28 11.10 9.22 8.81
N LEU A 29 9.78 9.15 8.63
CA LEU A 29 9.11 9.36 7.35
C LEU A 29 7.96 10.38 7.51
N PRO A 30 8.26 11.68 7.34
CA PRO A 30 7.27 12.75 7.44
C PRO A 30 6.15 12.58 6.43
N ARG A 31 4.91 12.58 6.93
CA ARG A 31 3.68 12.45 6.15
C ARG A 31 2.51 13.04 6.92
N GLU A 32 1.38 13.21 6.26
CA GLU A 32 0.18 13.72 6.93
C GLU A 32 -0.31 12.74 7.99
N LYS A 33 -0.75 13.23 9.16
CA LYS A 33 -1.33 12.36 10.20
C LYS A 33 -2.80 12.07 9.87
N PRO A 34 -3.28 10.82 10.05
CA PRO A 34 -4.70 10.55 9.95
C PRO A 34 -5.47 11.39 10.99
N PRO A 35 -6.73 11.78 10.71
CA PRO A 35 -7.58 12.44 11.69
C PRO A 35 -7.66 11.57 12.94
N THR A 36 -7.42 12.17 14.10
CA THR A 36 -7.61 11.48 15.38
C THR A 36 -9.09 11.11 15.49
N PRO A 37 -9.45 9.82 15.68
CA PRO A 37 -10.83 9.47 15.96
C PRO A 37 -11.22 10.19 17.25
N LEU A 38 -12.24 11.06 17.17
CA LEU A 38 -12.77 11.81 18.31
C LEU A 38 -13.51 10.84 19.26
N TYR A 39 -12.78 10.03 20.01
CA TYR A 39 -13.31 9.36 21.18
C TYR A 39 -13.10 10.28 22.39
N SER A 40 -13.79 11.41 22.42
CA SER A 40 -14.01 12.09 23.68
C SER A 40 -14.98 11.23 24.50
N LEU A 41 -14.44 10.56 25.51
CA LEU A 41 -15.21 9.93 26.57
C LEU A 41 -16.14 10.97 27.19
N SER A 42 -17.41 10.93 26.83
CA SER A 42 -18.50 11.51 27.60
C SER A 42 -19.62 10.50 27.64
N ARG A 43 -19.54 9.59 28.62
CA ARG A 43 -20.65 8.74 29.03
C ARG A 43 -21.73 9.66 29.60
N LYS A 44 -22.71 10.02 28.77
CA LYS A 44 -24.07 10.33 29.19
C LYS A 44 -25.04 9.49 28.38
N GLU A 45 -26.06 9.03 29.08
CA GLU A 45 -26.96 7.94 28.77
C GLU A 45 -27.50 7.93 27.32
N GLY A 46 -27.45 6.74 26.71
CA GLY A 46 -28.57 6.22 25.92
C GLY A 46 -28.86 6.88 24.58
N SER A 47 -27.87 7.08 23.70
CA SER A 47 -28.09 7.11 22.25
C SER A 47 -26.75 7.06 21.51
N PHE A 48 -26.50 5.98 20.76
CA PHE A 48 -25.41 5.94 19.78
C PHE A 48 -25.85 6.72 18.54
N VAL A 49 -25.54 8.02 18.49
CA VAL A 49 -25.53 8.76 17.22
C VAL A 49 -24.11 8.68 16.68
N LEU A 50 -23.89 7.79 15.70
CA LEU A 50 -22.70 7.87 14.86
C LEU A 50 -22.68 9.28 14.26
N PRO A 51 -21.59 10.05 14.37
CA PRO A 51 -21.44 11.24 13.57
C PRO A 51 -21.56 10.78 12.12
N SER A 52 -22.64 11.20 11.46
CA SER A 52 -22.83 11.04 10.02
C SER A 52 -21.52 11.47 9.38
N SER A 53 -20.94 10.55 8.61
CA SER A 53 -19.69 10.73 7.87
C SER A 53 -19.66 12.13 7.27
N GLU A 54 -18.97 13.05 7.94
CA GLU A 54 -18.51 14.25 7.28
C GLU A 54 -17.54 13.75 6.23
N SER A 55 -18.04 13.68 5.01
CA SER A 55 -17.22 13.68 3.82
C SER A 55 -16.32 14.90 3.94
N LEU A 56 -15.13 14.70 4.49
CA LEU A 56 -13.99 15.57 4.28
C LEU A 56 -13.63 15.44 2.80
N SER A 57 -14.49 15.99 1.93
CA SER A 57 -14.15 16.40 0.59
C SER A 57 -13.16 17.55 0.73
N SER A 58 -11.91 17.21 1.03
CA SER A 58 -10.80 18.14 0.97
C SER A 58 -10.63 18.55 -0.50
N SER A 59 -11.18 19.71 -0.83
CA SER A 59 -10.97 20.50 -2.03
C SER A 59 -11.30 19.84 -3.37
N SER A 60 -11.81 20.67 -4.28
CA SER A 60 -12.14 20.42 -5.68
C SER A 60 -10.90 20.10 -6.54
N SER A 61 -10.06 19.15 -6.13
CA SER A 61 -9.01 18.61 -6.98
C SER A 61 -9.62 17.52 -7.86
N PRO A 62 -9.34 17.51 -9.18
CA PRO A 62 -9.73 16.40 -10.02
C PRO A 62 -9.03 15.13 -9.50
N ASN A 63 -9.75 14.26 -8.80
CA ASN A 63 -9.18 13.01 -8.32
C ASN A 63 -9.18 11.98 -9.45
N ASN A 64 -8.01 11.45 -9.81
CA ASN A 64 -7.87 10.40 -10.83
C ASN A 64 -8.12 8.99 -10.29
N LEU A 65 -8.29 8.87 -8.97
CA LEU A 65 -8.59 7.64 -8.27
C LEU A 65 -10.01 7.69 -7.68
N ILE A 66 -10.67 6.54 -7.64
CA ILE A 66 -11.98 6.33 -7.02
C ILE A 66 -11.81 5.26 -5.95
N PHE A 67 -12.14 5.60 -4.71
CA PHE A 67 -12.19 4.68 -3.58
C PHE A 67 -13.63 4.18 -3.37
N SER A 68 -13.80 2.90 -3.06
CA SER A 68 -15.09 2.31 -2.69
C SER A 68 -14.88 1.19 -1.68
N TYR A 69 -15.81 0.99 -0.74
CA TYR A 69 -15.71 -0.08 0.25
C TYR A 69 -17.06 -0.73 0.54
N VAL A 70 -17.00 -1.97 1.03
CA VAL A 70 -18.12 -2.76 1.56
C VAL A 70 -17.82 -3.01 3.03
N SER A 71 -18.83 -2.91 3.90
CA SER A 71 -18.65 -3.06 5.35
C SER A 71 -18.71 -4.50 5.84
N ASN A 72 -19.48 -5.38 5.18
CA ASN A 72 -19.65 -6.77 5.63
C ASN A 72 -19.91 -7.75 4.45
N PRO A 73 -19.00 -8.73 4.20
CA PRO A 73 -17.64 -8.77 4.72
C PRO A 73 -16.87 -7.51 4.29
N PHE A 74 -15.94 -7.05 5.13
CA PHE A 74 -15.20 -5.83 4.82
C PHE A 74 -14.28 -6.04 3.61
N GLY A 75 -14.29 -5.08 2.69
CA GLY A 75 -13.40 -5.03 1.54
C GLY A 75 -13.40 -3.64 0.92
N PHE A 76 -12.34 -3.29 0.22
CA PHE A 76 -12.25 -2.02 -0.50
C PHE A 76 -11.66 -2.20 -1.89
N SER A 77 -11.94 -1.25 -2.76
CA SER A 77 -11.37 -1.19 -4.09
C SER A 77 -10.93 0.22 -4.43
N VAL A 78 -9.88 0.28 -5.25
CA VAL A 78 -9.33 1.50 -5.82
C VAL A 78 -9.39 1.36 -7.33
N LYS A 79 -10.06 2.29 -7.99
CA LYS A 79 -10.20 2.32 -9.45
C LYS A 79 -9.62 3.60 -10.04
N ARG A 80 -9.10 3.52 -11.25
CA ARG A 80 -8.74 4.70 -12.05
C ARG A 80 -9.99 5.31 -12.64
N LYS A 81 -10.17 6.62 -12.48
CA LYS A 81 -11.35 7.35 -12.94
C LYS A 81 -11.45 7.43 -14.46
N SER A 82 -10.33 7.56 -15.16
CA SER A 82 -10.31 7.82 -16.61
C SER A 82 -10.81 6.65 -17.46
N ASN A 83 -10.57 5.41 -17.04
CA ASN A 83 -10.89 4.20 -17.80
C ASN A 83 -11.68 3.14 -16.98
N GLY A 84 -11.97 3.42 -15.71
CA GLY A 84 -12.69 2.49 -14.82
C GLY A 84 -11.86 1.29 -14.34
N GLU A 85 -10.56 1.28 -14.63
CA GLU A 85 -9.67 0.16 -14.35
C GLU A 85 -9.45 -0.04 -12.85
N THR A 86 -9.66 -1.28 -12.37
CA THR A 86 -9.41 -1.64 -10.97
C THR A 86 -7.92 -1.82 -10.72
N LEU A 87 -7.36 -0.99 -9.83
CA LEU A 87 -5.95 -1.02 -9.44
C LEU A 87 -5.73 -1.98 -8.26
N PHE A 88 -6.66 -1.97 -7.30
CA PHE A 88 -6.63 -2.84 -6.13
C PHE A 88 -8.06 -3.20 -5.72
N ASN A 89 -8.29 -4.45 -5.33
CA ASN A 89 -9.59 -4.90 -4.83
C ASN A 89 -9.42 -5.99 -3.77
N SER A 90 -9.58 -5.62 -2.50
CA SER A 90 -9.53 -6.55 -1.37
C SER A 90 -10.78 -7.36 -1.15
N SER A 91 -11.84 -7.16 -1.93
CA SER A 91 -13.01 -8.05 -1.89
C SER A 91 -12.74 -9.40 -2.58
N PHE A 92 -11.52 -9.62 -3.09
CA PHE A 92 -11.09 -10.87 -3.71
C PHE A 92 -11.02 -12.03 -2.69
N ASP A 93 -10.62 -11.73 -1.45
CA ASP A 93 -10.56 -12.70 -0.35
C ASP A 93 -10.86 -12.01 0.98
N SER A 94 -11.11 -12.78 2.04
CA SER A 94 -11.39 -12.25 3.37
C SER A 94 -10.14 -11.68 4.02
N MET A 95 -10.23 -10.42 4.43
CA MET A 95 -9.17 -9.75 5.18
C MET A 95 -9.05 -10.32 6.61
N VAL A 96 -7.82 -10.54 7.07
CA VAL A 96 -7.52 -10.91 8.47
C VAL A 96 -6.76 -9.78 9.15
N PHE A 97 -7.19 -9.40 10.35
CA PHE A 97 -6.54 -8.37 11.16
C PHE A 97 -6.39 -8.87 12.60
N LYS A 98 -5.24 -9.48 12.91
CA LYS A 98 -4.85 -9.94 14.26
C LYS A 98 -3.60 -9.19 14.71
N ASP A 99 -3.21 -9.40 15.98
CA ASP A 99 -2.04 -8.71 16.52
C ASP A 99 -0.74 -9.07 15.75
N GLN A 100 -0.44 -10.35 15.59
CA GLN A 100 0.78 -10.80 14.88
C GLN A 100 0.49 -11.45 13.52
N TYR A 101 -0.67 -11.15 12.93
CA TYR A 101 -1.03 -11.66 11.61
C TYR A 101 -2.04 -10.75 10.92
N LEU A 102 -1.59 -10.07 9.88
CA LEU A 102 -2.39 -9.26 8.99
C LEU A 102 -2.37 -9.92 7.61
N GLU A 103 -3.53 -10.13 7.01
CA GLU A 103 -3.66 -10.69 5.66
C GLU A 103 -4.63 -9.87 4.82
N ILE A 104 -4.20 -9.50 3.62
CA ILE A 104 -5.05 -8.83 2.63
C ILE A 104 -4.60 -9.19 1.22
N SER A 105 -5.56 -9.48 0.36
CA SER A 105 -5.33 -9.89 -1.02
C SER A 105 -5.86 -8.86 -2.01
N THR A 106 -5.37 -8.89 -3.24
CA THR A 106 -6.00 -8.25 -4.39
C THR A 106 -5.98 -9.18 -5.58
N GLY A 107 -7.05 -9.18 -6.36
CA GLY A 107 -7.06 -9.81 -7.68
C GLY A 107 -6.27 -8.98 -8.70
N LEU A 108 -5.64 -9.65 -9.66
CA LEU A 108 -4.87 -9.05 -10.75
C LEU A 108 -5.40 -9.55 -12.10
N PRO A 109 -5.57 -8.67 -13.10
CA PRO A 109 -5.93 -9.08 -14.44
C PRO A 109 -4.76 -9.78 -15.17
N GLU A 110 -5.07 -10.58 -16.19
CA GLU A 110 -4.06 -11.33 -16.98
C GLU A 110 -2.99 -10.45 -17.64
N ASN A 111 -3.28 -9.17 -17.84
CA ASN A 111 -2.37 -8.21 -18.47
C ASN A 111 -1.51 -7.43 -17.46
N SER A 112 -1.51 -7.81 -16.18
CA SER A 112 -0.63 -7.22 -15.15
C SER A 112 0.82 -7.64 -15.34
N ASN A 113 1.73 -6.67 -15.17
CA ASN A 113 3.17 -6.92 -15.15
C ASN A 113 3.76 -6.22 -13.94
N LEU A 114 4.10 -7.00 -12.93
CA LEU A 114 4.56 -6.48 -11.65
C LEU A 114 6.07 -6.33 -11.61
N TYR A 115 6.53 -5.29 -10.92
CA TYR A 115 7.94 -4.97 -10.65
C TYR A 115 8.07 -4.42 -9.23
N GLY A 116 9.16 -4.72 -8.51
CA GLY A 116 9.41 -4.18 -7.16
C GLY A 116 9.58 -5.27 -6.11
N LEU A 117 8.93 -5.10 -4.95
CA LEU A 117 8.99 -5.99 -3.78
C LEU A 117 10.42 -6.38 -3.39
N GLY A 118 11.34 -5.41 -3.47
CA GLY A 118 12.75 -5.62 -3.14
C GLY A 118 13.00 -5.69 -1.62
N GLU A 119 14.19 -6.06 -1.17
CA GLU A 119 15.37 -6.41 -1.99
C GLU A 119 15.47 -7.93 -2.18
N ASN A 120 15.59 -8.38 -3.43
CA ASN A 120 15.85 -9.78 -3.77
C ASN A 120 16.52 -9.87 -5.15
N THR A 121 17.27 -10.95 -5.40
CA THR A 121 17.88 -11.23 -6.70
C THR A 121 17.06 -12.28 -7.44
N GLN A 122 16.60 -11.91 -8.63
CA GLN A 122 15.72 -12.74 -9.46
C GLN A 122 16.46 -13.32 -10.67
N PRO A 123 16.28 -14.61 -11.01
CA PRO A 123 16.94 -15.23 -12.17
C PRO A 123 16.40 -14.72 -13.51
N ARG A 124 15.16 -14.21 -13.54
CA ARG A 124 14.43 -13.89 -14.78
C ARG A 124 14.29 -12.37 -15.02
N GLY A 125 15.18 -11.58 -14.40
CA GLY A 125 15.20 -10.13 -14.50
C GLY A 125 14.25 -9.47 -13.49
N ILE A 126 13.91 -8.19 -13.74
CA ILE A 126 13.21 -7.34 -12.77
C ILE A 126 11.69 -7.56 -12.67
N LYS A 127 11.11 -8.31 -13.62
CA LYS A 127 9.67 -8.62 -13.61
C LYS A 127 9.42 -9.71 -12.56
N LEU A 128 8.40 -9.51 -11.73
CA LEU A 128 8.01 -10.50 -10.74
C LEU A 128 7.41 -11.74 -11.41
N GLU A 129 7.73 -12.89 -10.86
CA GLU A 129 7.34 -14.20 -11.34
C GLU A 129 6.39 -14.86 -10.32
N PRO A 130 5.35 -15.55 -10.80
CA PRO A 130 4.38 -16.17 -9.90
C PRO A 130 4.92 -17.44 -9.24
N ASN A 131 4.21 -17.86 -8.19
CA ASN A 131 4.34 -19.11 -7.44
C ASN A 131 5.40 -19.17 -6.34
N ASP A 132 6.25 -18.15 -6.22
CA ASP A 132 7.17 -18.00 -5.06
C ASP A 132 6.75 -16.79 -4.20
N PRO A 133 6.88 -16.87 -2.86
CA PRO A 133 6.70 -15.71 -2.01
C PRO A 133 7.85 -14.71 -2.17
N TYR A 134 7.52 -13.44 -2.09
CA TYR A 134 8.48 -12.35 -1.92
C TYR A 134 8.54 -11.98 -0.44
N THR A 135 9.55 -12.51 0.27
CA THR A 135 9.79 -12.21 1.68
C THR A 135 10.52 -10.87 1.81
N LEU A 136 9.98 -9.98 2.65
CA LEU A 136 10.59 -8.71 3.01
C LEU A 136 10.97 -8.75 4.49
N TYR A 137 12.24 -9.06 4.73
CA TYR A 137 12.87 -9.06 6.03
C TYR A 137 14.37 -8.78 5.82
N THR A 138 14.94 -7.82 6.54
CA THR A 138 16.35 -7.45 6.29
C THR A 138 17.28 -8.50 6.87
N THR A 139 18.00 -9.21 6.00
CA THR A 139 18.89 -10.31 6.37
C THR A 139 20.25 -10.15 5.72
N ASP A 140 21.31 -10.49 6.46
CA ASP A 140 22.67 -10.54 5.94
C ASP A 140 22.87 -11.81 5.09
N ILE A 141 22.32 -11.78 3.88
CA ILE A 141 22.45 -12.82 2.85
C ILE A 141 23.05 -12.18 1.60
N SER A 142 24.02 -12.87 1.00
CA SER A 142 24.64 -12.41 -0.25
C SER A 142 23.66 -12.41 -1.42
N ALA A 143 23.68 -11.35 -2.24
CA ALA A 143 22.86 -11.20 -3.44
C ALA A 143 23.10 -12.26 -4.53
N ILE A 144 24.11 -13.13 -4.40
CA ILE A 144 24.25 -14.30 -5.27
C ILE A 144 23.16 -15.35 -5.03
N ASN A 145 22.52 -15.33 -3.86
CA ASN A 145 21.44 -16.23 -3.51
C ASN A 145 20.14 -15.70 -4.14
N LEU A 146 19.61 -16.47 -5.08
CA LEU A 146 18.37 -16.16 -5.76
C LEU A 146 17.18 -16.33 -4.83
N ASN A 147 16.14 -15.52 -5.02
CA ASN A 147 14.85 -15.63 -4.32
C ASN A 147 14.95 -15.63 -2.79
N SER A 148 16.00 -15.03 -2.24
CA SER A 148 16.19 -14.83 -0.80
C SER A 148 15.93 -13.38 -0.42
N ASP A 149 15.51 -13.15 0.82
CA ASP A 149 15.48 -11.83 1.43
C ASP A 149 16.92 -11.33 1.65
N LEU A 150 17.15 -10.04 1.38
CA LEU A 150 18.47 -9.42 1.39
C LEU A 150 18.50 -8.23 2.38
N TYR A 151 19.38 -7.26 2.16
CA TYR A 151 19.68 -6.18 3.09
C TYR A 151 18.55 -5.14 3.20
N GLY A 152 17.75 -4.99 2.16
CA GLY A 152 16.66 -4.02 2.07
C GLY A 152 15.26 -4.63 2.11
N SER A 153 14.28 -3.81 2.51
CA SER A 153 12.86 -4.15 2.47
C SER A 153 12.06 -2.97 1.90
N HIS A 154 11.51 -3.18 0.70
CA HIS A 154 10.80 -2.20 -0.10
C HIS A 154 9.42 -2.77 -0.48
N PRO A 155 8.41 -2.66 0.41
CA PRO A 155 7.04 -3.16 0.20
C PRO A 155 6.24 -2.31 -0.81
N PHE A 156 6.85 -2.06 -1.96
CA PHE A 156 6.29 -1.32 -3.09
C PHE A 156 6.32 -2.20 -4.33
N TYR A 157 5.22 -2.24 -5.07
CA TYR A 157 5.23 -2.77 -6.43
C TYR A 157 4.65 -1.76 -7.41
N MET A 158 5.10 -1.85 -8.65
CA MET A 158 4.52 -1.19 -9.81
C MET A 158 3.86 -2.25 -10.69
N ASP A 159 2.63 -1.99 -11.13
CA ASP A 159 1.93 -2.80 -12.11
C ASP A 159 1.79 -2.02 -13.42
N LEU A 160 2.46 -2.52 -14.46
CA LEU A 160 2.41 -2.00 -15.82
C LEU A 160 1.42 -2.82 -16.65
N ARG A 161 0.39 -2.14 -17.13
CA ARG A 161 -0.70 -2.76 -17.91
C ARG A 161 -0.68 -2.31 -19.36
N LYS A 162 -1.42 -3.03 -20.19
CA LYS A 162 -1.53 -2.75 -21.64
C LYS A 162 -2.02 -1.32 -21.88
N GLY A 163 -1.40 -0.62 -22.85
CA GLY A 163 -1.71 0.78 -23.15
C GLY A 163 -0.91 1.81 -22.34
N SER A 164 0.25 1.40 -21.79
CA SER A 164 1.17 2.26 -21.03
C SER A 164 0.63 2.82 -19.71
N ASN A 165 -0.51 2.31 -19.23
CA ASN A 165 -1.03 2.64 -17.92
C ASN A 165 -0.21 1.91 -16.85
N ALA A 166 0.33 2.66 -15.91
CA ALA A 166 1.04 2.12 -14.75
C ALA A 166 0.36 2.60 -13.47
N HIS A 167 0.49 1.83 -12.41
CA HIS A 167 0.21 2.31 -11.08
C HIS A 167 1.20 1.71 -10.08
N GLY A 168 1.38 2.41 -8.97
CA GLY A 168 2.19 1.95 -7.85
C GLY A 168 1.32 1.64 -6.65
N VAL A 169 1.72 0.64 -5.87
CA VAL A 169 1.14 0.34 -4.56
C VAL A 169 2.27 0.19 -3.56
N LEU A 170 2.26 1.02 -2.52
CA LEU A 170 3.16 0.92 -1.36
C LEU A 170 2.33 0.49 -0.15
N LEU A 171 2.80 -0.52 0.57
CA LEU A 171 2.35 -0.80 1.93
C LEU A 171 3.39 -0.23 2.89
N LEU A 172 3.08 0.89 3.56
CA LEU A 172 3.99 1.51 4.53
C LEU A 172 3.95 0.75 5.86
N ASN A 173 4.64 -0.38 5.89
CA ASN A 173 4.77 -1.25 7.06
C ASN A 173 6.22 -1.77 7.13
N SER A 174 6.80 -1.78 8.33
CA SER A 174 8.20 -2.17 8.57
C SER A 174 8.36 -3.53 9.26
N ASN A 175 7.27 -4.24 9.52
CA ASN A 175 7.30 -5.60 10.05
C ASN A 175 7.68 -6.58 8.94
N GLY A 176 8.20 -7.76 9.34
CA GLY A 176 8.43 -8.85 8.41
C GLY A 176 7.14 -9.25 7.68
N MET A 177 7.25 -9.48 6.36
CA MET A 177 6.10 -9.88 5.57
C MET A 177 6.48 -10.79 4.43
N ASP A 178 5.51 -11.61 4.02
CA ASP A 178 5.55 -12.35 2.78
C ASP A 178 4.49 -11.79 1.83
N VAL A 179 4.87 -11.58 0.57
CA VAL A 179 3.95 -11.20 -0.48
C VAL A 179 3.86 -12.33 -1.50
N PHE A 180 2.73 -13.04 -1.49
CA PHE A 180 2.48 -14.17 -2.38
C PHE A 180 1.90 -13.68 -3.69
N TYR A 181 2.61 -13.92 -4.78
CA TYR A 181 2.14 -13.61 -6.14
C TYR A 181 1.78 -14.91 -6.88
N SER A 182 0.51 -15.06 -7.24
CA SER A 182 -0.01 -16.26 -7.93
C SER A 182 -0.10 -16.11 -9.45
N GLY A 183 0.17 -14.92 -9.98
CA GLY A 183 -0.10 -14.56 -11.38
C GLY A 183 -1.48 -13.92 -11.58
N SER A 184 -2.48 -14.28 -10.77
CA SER A 184 -3.84 -13.74 -10.80
C SER A 184 -4.24 -13.00 -9.53
N SER A 185 -3.40 -13.05 -8.50
CA SER A 185 -3.60 -12.34 -7.23
C SER A 185 -2.28 -12.02 -6.56
N LEU A 186 -2.34 -11.06 -5.64
CA LEU A 186 -1.25 -10.71 -4.75
C LEU A 186 -1.78 -10.64 -3.32
N THR A 187 -1.15 -11.39 -2.41
CA THR A 187 -1.56 -11.49 -1.00
C THR A 187 -0.43 -11.07 -0.09
N TYR A 188 -0.66 -10.05 0.73
CA TYR A 188 0.24 -9.63 1.79
C TYR A 188 -0.05 -10.43 3.06
N LYS A 189 0.98 -11.00 3.67
CA LYS A 189 0.94 -11.60 5.01
C LYS A 189 2.00 -10.92 5.87
N VAL A 190 1.57 -10.15 6.86
CA VAL A 190 2.44 -9.28 7.68
C VAL A 190 2.33 -9.66 9.14
N ILE A 191 3.46 -9.71 9.85
CA ILE A 191 3.51 -10.18 11.25
C ILE A 191 3.27 -9.08 12.30
N GLY A 192 2.70 -7.93 11.90
CA GLY A 192 2.36 -6.86 12.83
C GLY A 192 2.13 -5.50 12.17
N GLY A 193 1.95 -4.48 13.02
CA GLY A 193 1.72 -3.11 12.60
C GLY A 193 0.29 -2.87 12.12
N ILE A 194 0.16 -2.13 11.01
CA ILE A 194 -1.12 -1.74 10.41
C ILE A 194 -1.09 -1.90 8.89
N PHE A 195 -2.25 -1.73 8.25
CA PHE A 195 -2.32 -1.53 6.81
C PHE A 195 -2.36 -0.03 6.48
N ASP A 196 -1.20 0.52 6.10
CA ASP A 196 -1.07 1.91 5.61
C ASP A 196 -0.70 1.91 4.13
N PHE A 197 -1.71 1.75 3.27
CA PHE A 197 -1.53 1.65 1.82
C PHE A 197 -1.50 3.02 1.15
N TYR A 198 -0.63 3.14 0.15
CA TYR A 198 -0.59 4.26 -0.78
C TYR A 198 -0.71 3.77 -2.21
N PHE A 199 -1.64 4.38 -2.94
CA PHE A 199 -1.92 4.10 -4.34
C PHE A 199 -1.49 5.29 -5.18
N PHE A 200 -0.74 5.04 -6.24
CA PHE A 200 -0.22 6.05 -7.16
C PHE A 200 -0.77 5.79 -8.57
N ALA A 201 -1.56 6.72 -9.09
CA ALA A 201 -2.06 6.68 -10.47
C ALA A 201 -1.27 7.64 -11.36
N GLY A 202 -0.21 7.15 -12.00
CA GLY A 202 0.47 7.88 -13.07
C GLY A 202 -0.07 7.50 -14.45
N PRO A 203 0.03 8.37 -15.47
CA PRO A 203 -0.14 7.99 -16.87
C PRO A 203 1.09 7.26 -17.44
N SER A 204 2.19 7.20 -16.68
CA SER A 204 3.44 6.56 -17.06
C SER A 204 4.14 5.94 -15.83
N PRO A 205 5.06 4.98 -16.03
CA PRO A 205 5.86 4.40 -14.95
C PRO A 205 6.56 5.45 -14.07
N LEU A 206 7.11 6.50 -14.70
CA LEU A 206 7.82 7.58 -14.01
C LEU A 206 6.92 8.31 -13.00
N ALA A 207 5.63 8.48 -13.31
CA ALA A 207 4.68 9.17 -12.46
C ALA A 207 4.09 8.29 -11.33
N CYS A 208 4.46 7.00 -11.27
CA CYS A 208 3.92 6.03 -10.29
C CYS A 208 4.86 5.74 -9.12
N GLY A 209 6.06 6.34 -9.12
CA GLY A 209 7.05 6.09 -8.08
C GLY A 209 6.65 6.68 -6.71
N PRO A 210 7.03 6.03 -5.60
CA PRO A 210 6.73 6.53 -4.24
C PRO A 210 7.65 7.68 -3.81
N ILE A 211 8.37 8.30 -4.75
CA ILE A 211 9.44 9.30 -4.53
C ILE A 211 8.97 10.44 -3.61
N HIS A 212 7.71 10.84 -3.74
CA HIS A 212 7.13 11.93 -2.93
C HIS A 212 6.76 11.53 -1.49
N ILE A 213 6.64 10.24 -1.19
CA ILE A 213 6.37 9.73 0.17
C ILE A 213 7.67 9.29 0.83
N LEU A 214 8.48 8.56 0.10
CA LEU A 214 9.79 8.11 0.53
C LEU A 214 10.83 9.20 0.30
N GLY A 215 10.49 10.49 0.44
CA GLY A 215 11.35 11.63 0.09
C GLY A 215 12.77 11.58 0.68
N TRP A 216 12.99 10.75 1.72
CA TRP A 216 14.28 10.42 2.30
C TRP A 216 14.80 9.02 1.96
N ALA A 217 13.93 8.02 1.79
CA ALA A 217 14.33 6.63 1.49
C ALA A 217 14.53 6.33 -0.01
N THR A 218 14.01 7.18 -0.91
CA THR A 218 14.29 7.12 -2.35
C THR A 218 14.97 8.38 -2.88
N CYS A 219 14.95 9.49 -2.13
CA CYS A 219 15.37 10.83 -2.57
C CYS A 219 14.75 11.26 -3.92
N THR A 220 14.61 12.55 -4.16
CA THR A 220 15.10 13.05 -5.45
C THR A 220 16.58 12.69 -5.44
N HIS A 221 16.96 11.51 -5.97
CA HIS A 221 18.26 10.85 -5.82
C HIS A 221 19.32 11.79 -5.25
N ALA A 222 19.78 11.57 -4.01
CA ALA A 222 20.78 12.42 -3.38
C ALA A 222 21.85 12.70 -4.43
N LEU A 223 22.06 13.98 -4.76
CA LEU A 223 22.94 14.36 -5.86
C LEU A 223 24.28 13.72 -5.58
N LEU A 224 24.66 12.77 -6.42
CA LEU A 224 25.96 12.17 -6.34
C LEU A 224 26.97 13.28 -6.60
N GLY A 225 28.03 13.31 -5.79
CA GLY A 225 29.18 14.16 -6.08
C GLY A 225 29.65 13.90 -7.51
N PHE A 226 30.11 14.94 -8.19
CA PHE A 226 30.64 14.80 -9.55
C PHE A 226 32.00 14.06 -9.56
N TRP A 227 32.58 13.77 -8.39
CA TRP A 227 33.90 13.18 -8.18
C TRP A 227 33.88 11.66 -8.05
#